data_AF-A0A524A263-F1
#
_entry.id   AF-A0A524A263-F1
#
_cell.length_a   1.000
_cell.length_b   1.000
_cell.length_c   1.000
_cell.angle_alpha   90.00
_cell.angle_beta   90.00
_cell.angle_gamma   90.00
#
_symmetry.space_group_name_H-M   'P 1'
#
loop_
_entity.id
_entity.type
_entity.pdbx_description
1 polymer ?
#
loop_
_entity_poly.entity_id
_entity_poly.type
_entity_poly.pdbx_seq_one_letter_code
_entity_poly.pdbx_strand_id
1 'polypeptide(L)'
;MALMVWHGPRVVAILLLLLTVRQIEAEAPVMPYVEDSAVVVDGSLEPGEYGAVYSDAGTGIDVHWEHNGSHLKVGLDSPGSGWVSIGFGPRGIGMDGANIILGYLEEGGGLVILDAVGIGRNHFPDDERGGRDDISDASGSAEEGRTILEFVFPLSSGDGLDHSFMTNRTYGFFLGYHATAKDSSTYHTARSEPIELFIEPAPEGADGSVDREP
;
A
#
# COMPACT_ATOMS: atom_id res chain seq x y z
N MET A 1 -7.56 -86.32 18.23
CA MET A 1 -6.73 -85.44 17.37
C MET A 1 -7.20 -84.02 17.57
N ALA A 2 -6.49 -83.24 18.40
CA ALA A 2 -6.78 -81.84 18.64
C ALA A 2 -5.92 -80.99 17.69
N LEU A 3 -6.55 -80.17 16.84
CA LEU A 3 -5.85 -79.19 16.02
C LEU A 3 -5.58 -77.93 16.85
N MET A 4 -4.30 -77.64 17.05
CA MET A 4 -3.79 -76.40 17.62
C MET A 4 -3.74 -75.34 16.51
N VAL A 5 -4.57 -74.30 16.59
CA VAL A 5 -4.53 -73.16 15.66
C VAL A 5 -3.65 -72.08 16.30
N TRP A 6 -2.52 -71.80 15.66
CA TRP A 6 -1.59 -70.74 16.05
C TRP A 6 -2.01 -69.41 15.42
N HIS A 7 -2.04 -68.32 16.19
CA HIS A 7 -2.27 -66.96 15.71
C HIS A 7 -1.03 -66.12 15.99
N GLY A 8 -0.21 -65.89 14.96
CA GLY A 8 0.94 -64.99 15.04
C GLY A 8 0.52 -63.52 15.25
N PRO A 9 1.42 -62.67 15.77
CA PRO A 9 1.09 -61.28 16.09
C PRO A 9 0.95 -60.45 14.80
N ARG A 10 -0.12 -59.64 14.72
CA ARG A 10 -0.29 -58.64 13.67
C ARG A 10 0.54 -57.40 14.02
N VAL A 11 1.58 -57.12 13.23
CA VAL A 11 2.31 -55.85 13.30
C VAL A 11 1.45 -54.77 12.65
N VAL A 12 1.02 -53.78 13.43
CA VAL A 12 0.37 -52.57 12.91
C VAL A 12 1.48 -51.57 12.57
N ALA A 13 1.74 -51.37 11.27
CA ALA A 13 2.60 -50.30 10.80
C ALA A 13 1.80 -48.98 10.81
N ILE A 14 2.13 -48.08 11.73
CA ILE A 14 1.61 -46.71 11.70
C ILE A 14 2.45 -45.93 10.69
N LEU A 15 1.86 -45.65 9.53
CA LEU A 15 2.43 -44.79 8.51
C LEU A 15 2.25 -43.34 8.97
N LEU A 16 3.31 -42.72 9.50
CA LEU A 16 3.35 -41.29 9.81
C LEU A 16 3.48 -40.51 8.49
N LEU A 17 2.34 -40.01 8.01
CA LEU A 17 2.28 -39.11 6.87
C LEU A 17 2.76 -37.71 7.32
N LEU A 18 4.01 -37.36 7.02
CA LEU A 18 4.51 -35.99 7.16
C LEU A 18 3.84 -35.11 6.10
N LEU A 19 2.78 -34.39 6.49
CA LEU A 19 2.22 -33.31 5.70
C LEU A 19 3.20 -32.14 5.73
N THR A 20 3.97 -31.96 4.66
CA THR A 20 4.69 -30.72 4.41
C THR A 20 3.66 -29.65 4.03
N VAL A 21 3.39 -28.73 4.94
CA VAL A 21 2.71 -27.48 4.60
C VAL A 21 3.71 -26.67 3.78
N ARG A 22 3.46 -26.51 2.47
CA ARG A 22 4.13 -25.46 1.70
C ARG A 22 3.59 -24.13 2.23
N GLN A 23 4.45 -23.32 2.85
CA GLN A 23 4.16 -21.91 3.00
C GLN A 23 4.11 -21.31 1.59
N ILE A 24 2.94 -20.82 1.20
CA ILE A 24 2.83 -19.92 0.07
C ILE A 24 3.32 -18.58 0.63
N GLU A 25 4.53 -18.17 0.27
CA GLU A 25 4.91 -16.76 0.45
C GLU A 25 3.98 -15.96 -0.46
N ALA A 26 3.17 -15.08 0.13
CA ALA A 26 2.35 -14.17 -0.66
C ALA A 26 3.30 -13.29 -1.47
N GLU A 27 3.15 -13.32 -2.79
CA GLU A 27 3.92 -12.46 -3.68
C GLU A 27 3.62 -10.99 -3.32
N ALA A 28 4.65 -10.14 -3.33
CA ALA A 28 4.48 -8.73 -2.98
C ALA A 28 3.44 -8.09 -3.91
N PRO A 29 2.57 -7.19 -3.41
CA PRO A 29 1.70 -6.41 -4.28
C PRO A 29 2.50 -5.74 -5.41
N VAL A 30 1.86 -5.65 -6.57
CA VAL A 30 2.43 -5.04 -7.77
C VAL A 30 1.63 -3.79 -8.11
N MET A 31 2.31 -2.65 -8.29
CA MET A 31 1.76 -1.46 -8.92
C MET A 31 2.01 -1.55 -10.42
N PRO A 32 0.95 -1.72 -11.24
CA PRO A 32 1.11 -1.96 -12.66
C PRO A 32 1.39 -0.69 -13.44
N TYR A 33 2.07 -0.85 -14.56
CA TYR A 33 2.24 0.19 -15.56
C TYR A 33 1.00 0.27 -16.46
N VAL A 34 0.44 1.48 -16.58
CA VAL A 34 -0.70 1.78 -17.45
C VAL A 34 -0.38 3.05 -18.24
N GLU A 35 -0.10 2.91 -19.53
CA GLU A 35 0.26 4.02 -20.43
C GLU A 35 -0.87 5.05 -20.54
N ASP A 36 -2.06 4.57 -20.92
CA ASP A 36 -3.28 5.37 -21.07
C ASP A 36 -4.20 5.15 -19.87
N SER A 37 -3.83 5.76 -18.74
CA SER A 37 -4.60 5.69 -17.50
C SER A 37 -6.03 6.21 -17.67
N ALA A 38 -7.01 5.39 -17.28
CA ALA A 38 -8.43 5.75 -17.27
C ALA A 38 -8.92 6.36 -15.94
N VAL A 39 -8.07 6.34 -14.90
CA VAL A 39 -8.39 6.83 -13.55
C VAL A 39 -8.79 8.31 -13.59
N VAL A 40 -9.93 8.61 -12.97
CA VAL A 40 -10.44 9.95 -12.74
C VAL A 40 -10.43 10.21 -11.23
N VAL A 41 -9.69 11.23 -10.79
CA VAL A 41 -9.61 11.57 -9.35
C VAL A 41 -10.85 12.36 -8.97
N ASP A 42 -11.92 11.68 -8.57
CA ASP A 42 -13.22 12.28 -8.29
C ASP A 42 -13.83 11.93 -6.91
N GLY A 43 -13.12 11.14 -6.11
CA GLY A 43 -13.50 10.71 -4.78
C GLY A 43 -14.33 9.43 -4.77
N SER A 44 -14.38 8.71 -5.89
CA SER A 44 -15.12 7.46 -6.07
C SER A 44 -14.17 6.38 -6.59
N LEU A 45 -14.37 5.12 -6.19
CA LEU A 45 -13.53 4.01 -6.65
C LEU A 45 -14.40 3.01 -7.42
N GLU A 46 -14.40 3.13 -8.75
CA GLU A 46 -15.23 2.27 -9.59
C GLU A 46 -14.53 0.94 -9.93
N PRO A 47 -15.29 -0.16 -10.10
CA PRO A 47 -14.70 -1.45 -10.48
C PRO A 47 -13.91 -1.37 -11.79
N GLY A 48 -12.62 -1.67 -11.72
CA GLY A 48 -11.72 -1.69 -12.87
C GLY A 48 -11.19 -0.32 -13.31
N GLU A 49 -11.42 0.72 -12.50
CA GLU A 49 -10.87 2.05 -12.74
C GLU A 49 -9.33 2.09 -12.66
N TYR A 50 -8.79 1.42 -11.64
CA TYR A 50 -7.35 1.28 -11.42
C TYR A 50 -6.83 -0.06 -11.92
N GLY A 51 -5.59 -0.09 -12.40
CA GLY A 51 -4.93 -1.29 -12.92
C GLY A 51 -4.78 -2.43 -11.90
N ALA A 52 -4.69 -2.13 -10.60
CA ALA A 52 -4.65 -3.14 -9.55
C ALA A 52 -5.29 -2.67 -8.24
N VAL A 53 -5.70 -3.64 -7.43
CA VAL A 53 -6.20 -3.45 -6.07
C VAL A 53 -5.46 -4.40 -5.12
N TYR A 54 -5.02 -3.88 -3.98
CA TYR A 54 -4.43 -4.64 -2.87
C TYR A 54 -5.24 -4.42 -1.59
N SER A 55 -5.69 -5.52 -0.97
CA SER A 55 -6.43 -5.49 0.31
C SER A 55 -5.52 -5.86 1.47
N ASP A 56 -5.29 -4.94 2.40
CA ASP A 56 -4.57 -5.24 3.64
C ASP A 56 -5.51 -5.84 4.69
N ALA A 57 -5.32 -7.11 5.01
CA ALA A 57 -6.15 -7.79 6.01
C ALA A 57 -5.98 -7.23 7.44
N GLY A 58 -4.86 -6.55 7.74
CA GLY A 58 -4.59 -6.01 9.07
C GLY A 58 -5.40 -4.75 9.39
N THR A 59 -5.51 -3.84 8.42
CA THR A 59 -6.26 -2.59 8.54
C THR A 59 -7.68 -2.68 7.98
N GLY A 60 -7.89 -3.53 6.97
CA GLY A 60 -9.10 -3.54 6.15
C GLY A 60 -9.13 -2.44 5.10
N ILE A 61 -8.00 -1.76 4.84
CA ILE A 61 -7.88 -0.77 3.75
C ILE A 61 -7.67 -1.50 2.43
N ASP A 62 -8.41 -1.08 1.40
CA ASP A 62 -8.10 -1.41 0.01
C ASP A 62 -7.29 -0.28 -0.63
N VAL A 63 -6.21 -0.63 -1.32
CA VAL A 63 -5.35 0.29 -2.07
C VAL A 63 -5.52 0.01 -3.55
N HIS A 64 -5.99 1.01 -4.26
CA HIS A 64 -6.16 1.02 -5.71
C HIS A 64 -5.01 1.80 -6.31
N TRP A 65 -4.28 1.24 -7.28
CA TRP A 65 -3.14 1.96 -7.83
C TRP A 65 -2.81 1.60 -9.28
N GLU A 66 -2.04 2.48 -9.88
CA GLU A 66 -1.28 2.28 -11.11
C GLU A 66 -0.23 3.37 -11.26
N HIS A 67 0.71 3.21 -12.19
CA HIS A 67 1.60 4.28 -12.60
C HIS A 67 1.70 4.36 -14.12
N ASN A 68 2.01 5.55 -14.65
CA ASN A 68 2.23 5.76 -16.09
C ASN A 68 3.72 5.95 -16.45
N GLY A 69 4.61 5.58 -15.53
CA GLY A 69 6.07 5.77 -15.66
C GLY A 69 6.56 7.11 -15.14
N SER A 70 5.69 8.12 -14.98
CA SER A 70 6.06 9.43 -14.40
C SER A 70 5.36 9.73 -13.08
N HIS A 71 4.09 9.32 -12.96
CA HIS A 71 3.26 9.53 -11.78
C HIS A 71 2.63 8.21 -11.37
N LEU A 72 2.45 8.05 -10.06
CA LEU A 72 1.54 7.09 -9.49
C LEU A 72 0.17 7.75 -9.26
N LYS A 73 -0.88 6.96 -9.46
CA LYS A 73 -2.25 7.31 -9.06
C LYS A 73 -2.67 6.31 -7.99
N VAL A 74 -3.19 6.81 -6.88
CA VAL A 74 -3.56 5.97 -5.74
C VAL A 74 -4.94 6.36 -5.22
N GLY A 75 -5.79 5.37 -5.05
CA GLY A 75 -7.02 5.43 -4.28
C GLY A 75 -6.90 4.60 -3.01
N LEU A 76 -7.33 5.13 -1.88
CA LEU A 76 -7.44 4.45 -0.59
C LEU A 76 -8.90 4.36 -0.20
N ASP A 77 -9.34 3.15 0.14
CA ASP A 77 -10.66 2.91 0.71
C ASP A 77 -10.51 2.45 2.16
N SER A 78 -10.80 3.35 3.09
CA SER A 78 -10.70 3.07 4.52
C SER A 78 -12.01 2.55 5.10
N PRO A 79 -11.99 1.54 6.00
CA PRO A 79 -13.20 1.11 6.72
C PRO A 79 -13.63 2.10 7.81
N GLY A 80 -12.85 3.17 8.05
CA GLY A 80 -13.18 4.25 8.98
C GLY A 80 -13.53 5.55 8.26
N SER A 81 -14.20 6.44 8.99
CA SER A 81 -14.64 7.77 8.53
C SER A 81 -13.71 8.91 8.94
N GLY A 82 -12.61 8.58 9.62
CA GLY A 82 -11.56 9.54 9.97
C GLY A 82 -10.53 9.67 8.87
N TRP A 83 -9.33 10.06 9.26
CA TRP A 83 -8.20 10.11 8.36
C TRP A 83 -7.74 8.72 7.90
N VAL A 84 -7.22 8.66 6.68
CA VAL A 84 -6.53 7.52 6.08
C VAL A 84 -5.17 7.97 5.54
N SER A 85 -4.17 7.10 5.60
CA SER A 85 -2.84 7.40 5.08
C SER A 85 -2.15 6.18 4.47
N ILE A 86 -1.21 6.50 3.57
CA ILE A 86 -0.22 5.59 3.04
C ILE A 86 1.15 6.24 3.16
N GLY A 87 2.13 5.51 3.67
CA GLY A 87 3.52 5.94 3.72
C GLY A 87 4.40 5.06 2.83
N PHE A 88 5.25 5.65 2.01
CA PHE A 88 6.15 4.98 1.08
C PHE A 88 7.63 5.17 1.45
N GLY A 89 8.48 4.27 0.96
CA GLY A 89 9.93 4.37 1.06
C GLY A 89 10.65 3.07 0.71
N PRO A 90 11.89 2.86 1.20
CA PRO A 90 12.63 1.61 0.95
C PRO A 90 11.93 0.38 1.56
N ARG A 91 12.38 -0.82 1.19
CA ARG A 91 11.88 -2.07 1.78
C ARG A 91 11.98 -2.04 3.32
N GLY A 92 10.89 -2.40 3.99
CA GLY A 92 10.80 -2.38 5.45
C GLY A 92 10.66 -0.98 6.05
N ILE A 93 10.33 0.03 5.26
CA ILE A 93 10.09 1.40 5.74
C ILE A 93 9.03 1.42 6.85
N GLY A 94 9.35 2.12 7.93
CA GLY A 94 8.40 2.51 8.96
C GLY A 94 8.18 4.02 8.90
N MET A 95 7.61 4.61 9.95
CA MET A 95 7.27 6.02 9.92
C MET A 95 8.49 6.95 9.73
N ASP A 96 9.62 6.66 10.37
CA ASP A 96 10.83 7.51 10.27
C ASP A 96 11.40 7.52 8.84
N GLY A 97 11.45 8.70 8.24
CA GLY A 97 11.95 8.92 6.89
C GLY A 97 11.01 8.49 5.77
N ALA A 98 9.75 8.15 6.04
CA ALA A 98 8.76 7.86 4.99
C ALA A 98 8.25 9.14 4.34
N ASN A 99 7.94 9.07 3.04
CA ASN A 99 7.01 10.00 2.39
C ASN A 99 5.59 9.50 2.73
N ILE A 100 4.75 10.36 3.32
CA ILE A 100 3.44 10.01 3.85
C ILE A 100 2.40 10.92 3.22
N ILE A 101 1.42 10.31 2.55
CA ILE A 101 0.21 10.99 2.12
C ILE A 101 -0.90 10.64 3.10
N LEU A 102 -1.49 11.67 3.72
CA LEU A 102 -2.60 11.54 4.67
C LEU A 102 -3.75 12.44 4.25
N GLY A 103 -4.98 11.92 4.30
CA GLY A 103 -6.17 12.72 3.99
C GLY A 103 -7.37 12.38 4.86
N TYR A 104 -8.26 13.36 5.01
CA TYR A 104 -9.55 13.23 5.68
C TYR A 104 -10.54 14.28 5.16
N LEU A 105 -11.83 14.05 5.41
CA LEU A 105 -12.89 14.99 5.08
C LEU A 105 -13.28 15.77 6.34
N GLU A 106 -13.22 17.09 6.27
CA GLU A 106 -13.67 17.98 7.34
C GLU A 106 -15.17 17.88 7.60
N GLU A 107 -15.62 18.49 8.69
CA GLU A 107 -17.04 18.68 8.95
C GLU A 107 -17.63 19.64 7.89
N GLY A 108 -18.32 19.07 6.90
CA GLY A 108 -18.80 19.79 5.71
C GLY A 108 -18.34 19.18 4.39
N GLY A 109 -17.47 18.17 4.42
CA GLY A 109 -17.05 17.41 3.24
C GLY A 109 -15.88 18.02 2.47
N GLY A 110 -15.24 19.07 3.01
CA GLY A 110 -14.01 19.60 2.43
C GLY A 110 -12.86 18.61 2.62
N LEU A 111 -12.15 18.29 1.54
CA LEU A 111 -10.94 17.47 1.62
C LEU A 111 -9.80 18.26 2.25
N VAL A 112 -9.16 17.67 3.25
CA VAL A 112 -7.81 18.01 3.68
C VAL A 112 -6.91 16.84 3.34
N ILE A 113 -5.89 17.11 2.54
CA ILE A 113 -4.83 16.16 2.19
C ILE A 113 -3.48 16.79 2.49
N LEU A 114 -2.52 15.96 2.88
CA LEU A 114 -1.20 16.39 3.30
C LEU A 114 -0.13 15.48 2.68
N ASP A 115 0.85 16.10 2.05
CA ASP A 115 2.16 15.54 1.76
C ASP A 115 3.11 15.79 2.94
N ALA A 116 3.69 14.72 3.51
CA ALA A 116 4.42 14.80 4.76
C ALA A 116 5.58 13.82 4.86
N VAL A 117 6.66 14.29 5.49
CA VAL A 117 7.80 13.49 5.88
C VAL A 117 7.60 12.96 7.29
N GLY A 118 7.88 11.67 7.45
CA GLY A 118 7.97 11.06 8.75
C GLY A 118 9.28 11.37 9.46
N ILE A 119 9.19 11.80 10.73
CA ILE A 119 10.34 12.07 11.61
C ILE A 119 10.11 11.34 12.93
N GLY A 120 10.89 10.29 13.15
CA GLY A 120 10.76 9.36 14.27
C GLY A 120 9.43 8.62 14.26
N ARG A 121 8.51 9.04 15.14
CA ARG A 121 7.16 8.46 15.27
C ARG A 121 6.07 9.52 15.05
N ASN A 122 6.42 10.58 14.33
CA ASN A 122 5.53 11.67 13.97
C ASN A 122 5.73 12.00 12.50
N HIS A 123 4.82 12.79 11.93
CA HIS A 123 4.94 13.30 10.56
C HIS A 123 4.76 14.81 10.59
N PHE A 124 5.27 15.47 9.56
CA PHE A 124 5.21 16.92 9.40
C PHE A 124 5.02 17.26 7.94
N PRO A 125 4.22 18.30 7.61
CA PRO A 125 4.15 18.81 6.25
C PRO A 125 5.54 19.06 5.66
N ASP A 126 5.72 18.70 4.41
CA ASP A 126 7.02 18.84 3.73
C ASP A 126 7.45 20.29 3.58
N ASP A 127 6.50 21.17 3.25
CA ASP A 127 6.72 22.61 3.15
C ASP A 127 7.16 23.25 4.50
N GLU A 128 6.77 22.68 5.64
CA GLU A 128 7.23 23.05 6.98
C GLU A 128 8.60 22.47 7.36
N ARG A 129 9.13 21.56 6.54
CA ARG A 129 10.43 20.89 6.73
C ARG A 129 11.45 21.21 5.63
N GLY A 130 11.09 22.10 4.71
CA GLY A 130 11.98 22.58 3.66
C GLY A 130 11.89 21.78 2.35
N GLY A 131 10.91 20.88 2.26
CA GLY A 131 10.45 20.28 1.01
C GLY A 131 9.29 21.06 0.39
N ARG A 132 8.44 20.37 -0.36
CA ARG A 132 7.29 20.89 -1.10
C ARG A 132 6.14 19.91 -0.98
N ASP A 133 4.93 20.44 -1.14
CA ASP A 133 3.77 19.60 -1.47
C ASP A 133 3.83 19.28 -2.96
N ASP A 134 4.06 18.01 -3.29
CA ASP A 134 4.19 17.51 -4.66
C ASP A 134 2.95 16.69 -5.11
N ILE A 135 1.84 16.75 -4.35
CA ILE A 135 0.53 16.22 -4.78
C ILE A 135 -0.02 17.08 -5.93
N SER A 136 -0.26 16.44 -7.08
CA SER A 136 -0.66 17.15 -8.31
C SER A 136 -2.17 17.16 -8.58
N ASP A 137 -2.91 16.21 -8.01
CA ASP A 137 -4.37 16.13 -8.05
C ASP A 137 -4.85 15.30 -6.86
N ALA A 138 -6.03 15.62 -6.32
CA ALA A 138 -6.61 14.90 -5.18
C ALA A 138 -8.12 15.09 -5.07
N SER A 139 -8.80 14.03 -4.66
CA SER A 139 -10.22 14.05 -4.30
C SER A 139 -10.49 13.09 -3.15
N GLY A 140 -11.64 13.25 -2.51
CA GLY A 140 -12.03 12.36 -1.44
C GLY A 140 -13.51 12.48 -1.13
N SER A 141 -14.05 11.42 -0.55
CA SER A 141 -15.45 11.35 -0.14
C SER A 141 -15.59 10.57 1.16
N ALA A 142 -16.72 10.77 1.83
CA ALA A 142 -17.09 10.00 3.01
C ALA A 142 -18.44 9.34 2.76
N GLU A 143 -18.42 8.05 2.45
CA GLU A 143 -19.60 7.27 2.12
C GLU A 143 -19.76 6.11 3.09
N GLU A 144 -20.97 5.92 3.61
CA GLU A 144 -21.33 4.76 4.46
C GLU A 144 -20.40 4.50 5.67
N GLY A 145 -19.74 5.54 6.19
CA GLY A 145 -18.80 5.44 7.31
C GLY A 145 -17.37 5.09 6.91
N ARG A 146 -17.07 5.13 5.62
CA ARG A 146 -15.75 4.94 5.00
C ARG A 146 -15.19 6.29 4.56
N THR A 147 -13.88 6.35 4.42
CA THR A 147 -13.18 7.48 3.81
C THR A 147 -12.52 6.97 2.53
N ILE A 148 -12.88 7.59 1.40
CA ILE A 148 -12.18 7.42 0.13
C ILE A 148 -11.23 8.60 -0.04
N LEU A 149 -9.97 8.30 -0.36
CA LEU A 149 -8.95 9.29 -0.68
C LEU A 149 -8.28 8.90 -1.99
N GLU A 150 -8.27 9.80 -2.96
CA GLU A 150 -7.57 9.63 -4.23
C GLU A 150 -6.56 10.74 -4.43
N PHE A 151 -5.40 10.41 -4.98
CA PHE A 151 -4.36 11.39 -5.28
C PHE A 151 -3.42 10.95 -6.41
N VAL A 152 -2.74 11.94 -7.00
CA VAL A 152 -1.69 11.76 -8.00
C VAL A 152 -0.38 12.32 -7.46
N PHE A 153 0.65 11.48 -7.44
CA PHE A 153 1.98 11.83 -6.94
C PHE A 153 3.05 11.48 -7.98
N PRO A 154 4.11 12.28 -8.16
CA PRO A 154 5.20 11.93 -9.06
C PRO A 154 5.99 10.72 -8.53
N LEU A 155 6.43 9.83 -9.42
CA LEU A 155 7.37 8.76 -9.04
C LEU A 155 8.71 9.34 -8.58
N SER A 156 9.06 10.55 -9.04
CA SER A 156 10.23 11.28 -8.57
C SER A 156 9.95 12.78 -8.61
N SER A 157 9.69 13.38 -7.45
CA SER A 157 9.41 14.82 -7.31
C SER A 157 10.66 15.69 -7.43
N GLY A 158 11.83 15.14 -7.07
CA GLY A 158 13.06 15.91 -6.87
C GLY A 158 13.07 16.69 -5.55
N ASP A 159 12.10 16.45 -4.66
CA ASP A 159 12.20 16.82 -3.25
C ASP A 159 13.22 15.94 -2.51
N GLY A 160 13.94 16.51 -1.56
CA GLY A 160 14.89 15.79 -0.72
C GLY A 160 14.24 15.06 0.47
N LEU A 161 12.96 15.34 0.75
CA LEU A 161 12.17 14.68 1.78
C LEU A 161 11.37 13.48 1.23
N ASP A 162 11.25 13.40 -0.10
CA ASP A 162 10.59 12.32 -0.81
C ASP A 162 11.51 11.17 -1.21
N HIS A 163 10.87 10.04 -1.55
CA HIS A 163 11.55 8.92 -2.19
C HIS A 163 11.35 8.94 -3.71
N SER A 164 12.43 8.75 -4.44
CA SER A 164 12.35 8.48 -5.88
C SER A 164 12.11 7.00 -6.15
N PHE A 165 11.01 6.71 -6.81
CA PHE A 165 10.60 5.39 -7.26
C PHE A 165 11.02 5.17 -8.71
N MET A 166 11.89 4.19 -8.92
CA MET A 166 12.23 3.70 -10.25
C MET A 166 11.38 2.48 -10.57
N THR A 167 11.02 2.32 -11.83
CA THR A 167 10.31 1.14 -12.30
C THR A 167 11.18 -0.11 -12.23
N ASN A 168 10.57 -1.30 -12.27
CA ASN A 168 11.26 -2.58 -12.13
C ASN A 168 12.05 -2.75 -10.81
N ARG A 169 11.50 -2.23 -9.71
CA ARG A 169 12.12 -2.31 -8.38
C ARG A 169 11.11 -2.57 -7.28
N THR A 170 11.61 -3.06 -6.15
CA THR A 170 10.82 -3.32 -4.95
C THR A 170 11.10 -2.26 -3.89
N TYR A 171 10.03 -1.67 -3.38
CA TYR A 171 9.98 -0.67 -2.32
C TYR A 171 9.17 -1.20 -1.14
N GLY A 172 8.92 -0.34 -0.16
CA GLY A 172 8.01 -0.62 0.93
C GLY A 172 6.94 0.46 1.07
N PHE A 173 5.82 0.06 1.64
CA PHE A 173 4.80 0.98 2.11
C PHE A 173 4.17 0.49 3.42
N PHE A 174 3.42 1.36 4.09
CA PHE A 174 2.56 1.00 5.21
C PHE A 174 1.27 1.83 5.17
N LEU A 175 0.25 1.33 5.85
CA LEU A 175 -1.08 1.92 5.88
C LEU A 175 -1.46 2.29 7.31
N GLY A 176 -2.29 3.32 7.44
CA GLY A 176 -2.88 3.73 8.70
C GLY A 176 -4.22 4.40 8.50
N TYR A 177 -5.09 4.29 9.49
CA TYR A 177 -6.29 5.12 9.55
C TYR A 177 -6.74 5.34 10.99
N HIS A 178 -7.61 6.32 11.18
CA HIS A 178 -8.40 6.46 12.38
C HIS A 178 -9.89 6.26 12.09
N ALA A 179 -10.58 5.51 12.95
CA ALA A 179 -11.98 5.16 12.76
C ALA A 179 -12.91 6.38 12.57
N THR A 180 -12.66 7.48 13.28
CA THR A 180 -13.57 8.66 13.30
C THR A 180 -12.90 10.05 13.38
N ALA A 181 -11.58 10.15 13.52
CA ALA A 181 -10.94 11.43 13.80
C ALA A 181 -10.66 12.15 12.48
N LYS A 182 -11.19 13.37 12.34
CA LYS A 182 -11.06 14.23 11.15
C LYS A 182 -9.99 15.29 11.40
N ASP A 183 -8.78 14.82 11.65
CA ASP A 183 -7.60 15.63 11.91
C ASP A 183 -6.34 14.87 11.47
N SER A 184 -5.19 15.53 11.43
CA SER A 184 -3.93 14.95 10.98
C SER A 184 -2.99 14.52 12.12
N SER A 185 -3.46 14.44 13.36
CA SER A 185 -2.56 14.29 14.52
C SER A 185 -2.97 13.20 15.52
N THR A 186 -4.24 12.81 15.50
CA THR A 186 -4.77 11.78 16.39
C THR A 186 -4.24 10.41 15.98
N TYR A 187 -3.70 9.69 16.96
CA TYR A 187 -3.02 8.41 16.75
C TYR A 187 -3.93 7.34 16.15
N HIS A 188 -3.46 6.64 15.10
CA HIS A 188 -4.23 5.64 14.35
C HIS A 188 -4.95 4.59 15.23
N THR A 189 -6.16 4.20 14.83
CA THR A 189 -6.86 3.07 15.47
C THR A 189 -6.35 1.73 14.95
N ALA A 190 -5.87 1.68 13.70
CA ALA A 190 -5.20 0.53 13.12
C ALA A 190 -4.12 0.97 12.13
N ARG A 191 -3.10 0.13 11.96
CA ARG A 191 -2.02 0.28 10.98
C ARG A 191 -1.59 -1.08 10.46
N SER A 192 -0.94 -1.10 9.31
CA SER A 192 -0.26 -2.29 8.82
C SER A 192 1.15 -2.42 9.44
N GLU A 193 1.74 -3.61 9.35
CA GLU A 193 3.20 -3.75 9.34
C GLU A 193 3.74 -3.26 7.98
N PRO A 194 5.06 -3.01 7.82
CA PRO A 194 5.62 -2.68 6.51
C PRO A 194 5.35 -3.77 5.47
N ILE A 195 4.93 -3.37 4.29
CA ILE A 195 4.53 -4.23 3.16
C ILE A 195 5.50 -3.94 2.00
N GLU A 196 5.95 -4.97 1.29
CA GLU A 196 6.75 -4.77 0.07
C GLU A 196 5.86 -4.40 -1.11
N LEU A 197 6.33 -3.53 -2.00
CA LEU A 197 5.64 -3.13 -3.22
C LEU A 197 6.59 -3.28 -4.40
N PHE A 198 6.22 -4.06 -5.41
CA PHE A 198 6.93 -4.08 -6.68
C PHE A 198 6.30 -3.07 -7.65
N ILE A 199 7.10 -2.17 -8.22
CA ILE A 199 6.64 -1.24 -9.26
C ILE A 199 7.02 -1.84 -10.61
N GLU A 200 6.02 -2.10 -11.45
CA GLU A 200 6.18 -2.76 -12.75
C GLU A 200 7.11 -1.95 -13.67
N PRO A 201 7.90 -2.59 -14.55
CA PRO A 201 8.67 -1.88 -15.56
C PRO A 201 7.79 -1.01 -16.45
N ALA A 202 8.20 0.24 -16.69
CA ALA A 202 7.66 1.03 -17.80
C ALA A 202 8.49 0.79 -19.09
N PRO A 203 7.93 1.04 -20.28
CA PRO A 203 8.69 1.04 -21.53
C PRO A 203 9.91 1.96 -21.46
N GLU A 204 10.99 1.59 -22.16
CA GLU A 204 12.23 2.38 -22.19
C GLU A 204 11.95 3.86 -22.52
N GLY A 205 12.46 4.75 -21.66
CA GLY A 205 12.30 6.21 -21.80
C GLY A 205 11.07 6.83 -21.12
N ALA A 206 10.16 6.03 -20.55
CA ALA A 206 8.98 6.52 -19.85
C ALA A 206 9.25 6.91 -18.37
N ASP A 207 10.30 6.36 -17.75
CA ASP A 207 10.61 6.55 -16.32
C ASP A 207 11.58 7.70 -16.01
N GLY A 208 11.92 8.51 -17.02
CA GLY A 208 12.85 9.64 -16.87
C GLY A 208 14.27 9.24 -16.49
N SER A 209 14.60 7.94 -16.47
CA SER A 209 15.98 7.50 -16.23
C SER A 209 16.81 7.80 -17.47
N VAL A 210 17.63 8.86 -17.39
CA VAL A 210 18.68 9.09 -18.37
C VAL A 210 19.72 8.00 -18.17
N ASP A 211 19.92 7.16 -19.19
CA ASP A 211 20.98 6.17 -19.27
C ASP A 211 22.30 6.74 -18.73
N ARG A 212 22.66 6.30 -17.52
CA ARG A 212 24.04 6.36 -17.07
C ARG A 212 24.61 4.96 -17.18
N GLU A 213 25.13 4.65 -18.35
CA GLU A 213 26.09 3.57 -18.56
C GLU A 213 27.49 4.15 -18.77
N PRO A 214 28.56 3.46 -18.36
CA PRO A 214 28.78 2.79 -17.07
C PRO A 214 29.90 3.47 -16.25
#